data_AF-A0A8T4R716-F1
#
_entry.id   AF-A0A8T4R716-F1
#
_cell.length_a   1.000
_cell.length_b   1.000
_cell.length_c   1.000
_cell.angle_alpha   90.00
_cell.angle_beta   90.00
_cell.angle_gamma   90.00
#
_symmetry.space_group_name_H-M   'P 1'
#
loop_
_entity.id
_entity.type
_entity.pdbx_description
1 polymer ?
#
loop_
_entity_poly.entity_id
_entity_poly.type
_entity_poly.pdbx_seq_one_letter_code
_entity_poly.pdbx_strand_id
1 'polypeptide(L)'
;MPGFYEDGREPVFDGPDTAVADLLDDTPKPPVVVAPPQKKLETIIGNLRAYSQLEPGTLLHADELMAQQVLNPALREQAYYVADFALYTLEGTGKKKTPTLWLARYTAQEPNNLILNHLDDAVNSSFEQLTQTHNYRPSLHEAQKVMEAQSTLKIDLTQLRLKKHDDEFGYIEISTTNYNKLNPEQRKLAERFYGQGTDFDRAMATLKSAGINTTQVFLLNPTYVQKEAVNPIGRAAWRDNFHNGANSSAIGYNVGDSGGLLGVRRRLPATIGGASQNLEVPSAPSASLDYETAYQMVMQHPELLDQNKAAGLSQILTNYLSQVRVK
;
A
#
# COMPACT_ATOMS: atom_id res chain seq x y z
N MET A 1 -49.43 -49.21 21.62
CA MET A 1 -50.89 -49.39 21.49
C MET A 1 -51.43 -48.23 20.68
N PRO A 2 -52.26 -48.49 19.66
CA PRO A 2 -52.82 -47.48 18.77
C PRO A 2 -54.06 -46.84 19.40
N GLY A 3 -54.27 -45.55 19.17
CA GLY A 3 -55.46 -44.83 19.60
C GLY A 3 -55.85 -43.82 18.53
N PHE A 4 -56.75 -44.24 17.64
CA PHE A 4 -57.49 -43.41 16.71
C PHE A 4 -58.46 -42.52 17.48
N TYR A 5 -58.57 -41.25 17.11
CA TYR A 5 -59.84 -40.51 17.12
C TYR A 5 -59.83 -39.49 15.98
N GLU A 6 -60.60 -39.81 14.95
CA GLU A 6 -61.21 -38.83 14.06
C GLU A 6 -62.25 -38.04 14.86
N ASP A 7 -62.26 -36.71 14.74
CA ASP A 7 -63.50 -35.96 14.82
C ASP A 7 -63.47 -34.90 13.72
N GLY A 8 -64.31 -35.15 12.73
CA GLY A 8 -64.60 -34.22 11.67
C GLY A 8 -65.50 -33.12 12.19
N ARG A 9 -65.09 -31.87 11.95
CA ARG A 9 -66.01 -30.75 11.83
C ARG A 9 -65.29 -29.63 11.09
N GLU A 10 -65.62 -29.51 9.80
CA GLU A 10 -65.32 -28.32 9.01
C GLU A 10 -66.13 -27.14 9.53
N PRO A 11 -65.52 -25.99 9.85
CA PRO A 11 -66.24 -24.74 9.86
C PRO A 11 -66.29 -24.16 8.45
N VAL A 12 -67.47 -24.21 7.85
CA VAL A 12 -67.86 -23.38 6.71
C VAL A 12 -67.81 -21.92 7.18
N PHE A 13 -66.88 -21.14 6.63
CA PHE A 13 -66.79 -19.70 6.87
C PHE A 13 -67.16 -18.97 5.56
N ASP A 14 -68.46 -18.72 5.39
CA ASP A 14 -68.97 -17.71 4.44
C ASP A 14 -68.71 -16.32 5.04
N GLY A 15 -67.52 -15.80 4.77
CA GLY A 15 -67.17 -14.41 5.03
C GLY A 15 -67.42 -13.55 3.77
N PRO A 16 -67.92 -12.32 3.92
CA PRO A 16 -68.35 -11.51 2.79
C PRO A 16 -67.17 -11.16 1.86
N ASP A 17 -67.44 -11.19 0.55
CA ASP A 17 -66.63 -10.56 -0.50
C ASP A 17 -66.32 -9.10 -0.14
N THR A 18 -65.25 -8.87 0.61
CA THR A 18 -64.59 -7.58 0.68
C THR A 18 -63.69 -7.48 -0.53
N ALA A 19 -64.27 -7.02 -1.64
CA ALA A 19 -63.52 -6.36 -2.68
C ALA A 19 -62.79 -5.16 -2.05
N VAL A 20 -61.56 -5.41 -1.60
CA VAL A 20 -60.64 -4.36 -1.18
C VAL A 20 -60.35 -3.57 -2.43
N ALA A 21 -60.91 -2.36 -2.49
CA ALA A 21 -60.52 -1.38 -3.48
C ALA A 21 -59.01 -1.15 -3.35
N ASP A 22 -58.25 -1.68 -4.31
CA ASP A 22 -56.88 -1.26 -4.61
C ASP A 22 -56.97 0.23 -4.97
N LEU A 23 -56.93 1.07 -3.94
CA LEU A 23 -56.58 2.47 -4.05
C LEU A 23 -55.18 2.50 -4.63
N LEU A 24 -55.11 2.85 -5.92
CA LEU A 24 -53.91 3.27 -6.61
C LEU A 24 -53.18 4.28 -5.72
N ASP A 25 -52.16 3.79 -5.02
CA ASP A 25 -51.22 4.61 -4.29
C ASP A 25 -50.36 5.34 -5.32
N ASP A 26 -50.91 6.44 -5.83
CA ASP A 26 -50.26 7.40 -6.73
C ASP A 26 -49.19 8.25 -6.00
N THR A 27 -48.72 7.83 -4.81
CA THR A 27 -47.54 8.47 -4.23
C THR A 27 -46.34 8.24 -5.17
N PRO A 28 -45.66 9.31 -5.62
CA PRO A 28 -44.48 9.18 -6.45
C PRO A 28 -43.47 8.33 -5.68
N LYS A 29 -43.18 7.13 -6.20
CA LYS A 29 -42.13 6.29 -5.64
C LYS A 29 -40.85 7.14 -5.55
N PRO A 30 -40.21 7.22 -4.37
CA PRO A 30 -38.99 7.99 -4.22
C PRO A 30 -38.01 7.51 -5.30
N PRO A 31 -37.29 8.44 -5.95
CA PRO A 31 -36.39 8.10 -7.03
C PRO A 31 -35.46 6.99 -6.55
N VAL A 32 -35.39 5.91 -7.33
CA VAL A 32 -34.48 4.80 -7.06
C VAL A 32 -33.07 5.39 -7.04
N VAL A 33 -32.51 5.55 -5.85
CA VAL A 33 -31.13 5.99 -5.67
C VAL A 33 -30.26 4.84 -6.14
N VAL A 34 -29.88 4.87 -7.42
CA VAL A 34 -28.93 3.91 -7.98
C VAL A 34 -27.62 4.10 -7.24
N ALA A 35 -27.21 3.08 -6.48
CA ALA A 35 -25.93 3.11 -5.79
C ALA A 35 -24.81 3.43 -6.80
N PRO A 36 -23.87 4.33 -6.48
CA PRO A 36 -22.77 4.63 -7.36
C PRO A 36 -22.03 3.34 -7.73
N PRO A 37 -21.60 3.18 -8.99
CA PRO A 37 -20.94 1.96 -9.44
C PRO A 37 -19.70 1.70 -8.60
N GLN A 38 -19.56 0.46 -8.09
CA GLN A 38 -18.39 0.06 -7.32
C GLN A 38 -17.13 0.20 -8.18
N LYS A 39 -16.12 0.89 -7.63
CA LYS A 39 -14.82 1.05 -8.29
C LYS A 39 -14.14 -0.32 -8.38
N LYS A 40 -13.73 -0.72 -9.58
CA LYS A 40 -13.07 -2.00 -9.85
C LYS A 40 -11.58 -1.92 -9.47
N LEU A 41 -11.08 -2.92 -8.75
CA LEU A 41 -9.65 -3.10 -8.51
C LEU A 41 -8.96 -3.70 -9.75
N GLU A 42 -7.77 -3.20 -10.06
CA GLU A 42 -6.96 -3.61 -11.20
C GLU A 42 -5.50 -3.77 -10.79
N THR A 43 -4.85 -4.80 -11.33
CA THR A 43 -3.39 -4.95 -11.23
C THR A 43 -2.72 -4.06 -12.28
N ILE A 44 -1.87 -3.13 -11.83
CA ILE A 44 -0.93 -2.39 -12.67
C ILE A 44 0.42 -3.09 -12.62
N ILE A 45 1.00 -3.39 -13.78
CA ILE A 45 2.34 -3.99 -13.88
C ILE A 45 3.37 -2.89 -14.05
N GLY A 46 4.44 -2.94 -13.27
CA GLY A 46 5.57 -2.02 -13.37
C GLY A 46 6.35 -1.92 -12.07
N ASN A 47 7.32 -1.02 -12.02
CA ASN A 47 8.00 -0.68 -10.77
C ASN A 47 7.14 0.25 -9.90
N LEU A 48 7.65 0.70 -8.75
CA LEU A 48 6.84 1.46 -7.79
C LEU A 48 6.31 2.79 -8.36
N ARG A 49 6.95 3.38 -9.38
CA ARG A 49 6.45 4.62 -10.06
C ARG A 49 5.14 4.41 -10.80
N ALA A 50 4.80 3.16 -11.14
CA ALA A 50 3.50 2.84 -11.72
C ALA A 50 2.33 3.15 -10.77
N TYR A 51 2.59 3.43 -9.49
CA TYR A 51 1.63 3.99 -8.54
C TYR A 51 0.94 5.27 -9.05
N SER A 52 1.62 6.08 -9.88
CA SER A 52 1.02 7.27 -10.52
C SER A 52 -0.23 6.97 -11.36
N GLN A 53 -0.40 5.72 -11.81
CA GLN A 53 -1.57 5.24 -12.56
C GLN A 53 -2.75 4.85 -11.65
N LEU A 54 -2.57 4.83 -10.33
CA LEU A 54 -3.63 4.53 -9.36
C LEU A 54 -4.26 5.81 -8.82
N GLU A 55 -5.52 5.72 -8.42
CA GLU A 55 -6.16 6.74 -7.59
C GLU A 55 -5.44 6.79 -6.22
N PRO A 56 -5.07 7.97 -5.71
CA PRO A 56 -4.39 8.07 -4.42
C PRO A 56 -5.17 7.42 -3.28
N GLY A 57 -4.46 6.68 -2.43
CA GLY A 57 -5.03 5.98 -1.28
C GLY A 57 -5.79 4.69 -1.63
N THR A 58 -5.72 4.20 -2.88
CA THR A 58 -6.41 2.97 -3.31
C THR A 58 -5.48 1.76 -3.53
N LEU A 59 -4.16 1.97 -3.48
CA LEU A 59 -3.21 0.85 -3.44
C LEU A 59 -3.49 0.04 -2.18
N LEU A 60 -3.61 -1.28 -2.32
CA LEU A 60 -3.89 -2.15 -1.19
C LEU A 60 -2.68 -2.30 -0.26
N HIS A 61 -2.97 -2.36 1.03
CA HIS A 61 -2.05 -2.81 2.07
C HIS A 61 -1.86 -4.32 2.01
N ALA A 62 -0.85 -4.84 2.71
CA ALA A 62 -0.52 -6.26 2.67
C ALA A 62 -1.66 -7.18 3.13
N ASP A 63 -2.39 -6.80 4.19
CA ASP A 63 -3.54 -7.53 4.71
C ASP A 63 -4.72 -7.51 3.72
N GLU A 64 -5.01 -6.35 3.14
CA GLU A 64 -6.04 -6.15 2.11
C GLU A 64 -5.72 -6.97 0.85
N LEU A 65 -4.47 -6.95 0.39
CA LEU A 65 -4.01 -7.77 -0.72
C LEU A 65 -4.11 -9.25 -0.39
N MET A 66 -3.76 -9.68 0.83
CA MET A 66 -3.94 -11.07 1.24
C MET A 66 -5.41 -11.47 1.18
N ALA A 67 -6.32 -10.62 1.67
CA ALA A 67 -7.75 -10.88 1.58
C ALA A 67 -8.21 -11.06 0.11
N GLN A 68 -7.68 -10.26 -0.83
CA GLN A 68 -7.94 -10.46 -2.26
C GLN A 68 -7.34 -11.77 -2.79
N GLN A 69 -6.12 -12.14 -2.39
CA GLN A 69 -5.49 -13.41 -2.77
C GLN A 69 -6.23 -14.64 -2.21
N VAL A 70 -6.87 -14.52 -1.04
CA VAL A 70 -7.76 -15.55 -0.52
C VAL A 70 -8.95 -15.75 -1.47
N LEU A 71 -9.59 -14.66 -1.90
CA LEU A 71 -10.80 -14.71 -2.72
C LEU A 71 -10.52 -15.02 -4.20
N ASN A 72 -9.38 -14.61 -4.72
CA ASN A 72 -9.03 -14.72 -6.13
C ASN A 72 -7.67 -15.42 -6.32
N PRO A 73 -7.67 -16.72 -6.69
CA PRO A 73 -6.45 -17.47 -6.93
C PRO A 73 -5.53 -16.88 -8.00
N ALA A 74 -6.05 -16.14 -8.99
CA ALA A 74 -5.21 -15.54 -10.04
C ALA A 74 -4.23 -14.50 -9.50
N LEU A 75 -4.54 -13.86 -8.35
CA LEU A 75 -3.64 -12.89 -7.70
C LEU A 75 -2.50 -13.56 -6.91
N ARG A 76 -2.50 -14.89 -6.79
CA ARG A 76 -1.48 -15.65 -6.04
C ARG A 76 -0.20 -15.87 -6.82
N GLU A 77 -0.25 -15.71 -8.14
CA GLU A 77 0.86 -15.99 -9.07
C GLU A 77 1.86 -14.83 -9.16
N GLN A 78 1.48 -13.64 -8.67
CA GLN A 78 2.24 -12.41 -8.82
C GLN A 78 2.63 -11.81 -7.47
N ALA A 79 3.80 -11.17 -7.45
CA ALA A 79 4.30 -10.40 -6.32
C ALA A 79 3.94 -8.91 -6.50
N TYR A 80 3.73 -8.21 -5.39
CA TYR A 80 3.14 -6.88 -5.36
C TYR A 80 3.89 -5.93 -4.42
N TYR A 81 4.04 -4.69 -4.85
CA TYR A 81 4.21 -3.58 -3.93
C TYR A 81 2.90 -3.36 -3.17
N VAL A 82 3.00 -3.02 -1.89
CA VAL A 82 1.84 -2.74 -1.02
C VAL A 82 1.93 -1.34 -0.43
N ALA A 83 0.79 -0.81 0.00
CA ALA A 83 0.66 0.56 0.49
C ALA A 83 1.25 0.81 1.88
N ASP A 84 1.63 -0.24 2.61
CA ASP A 84 2.29 -0.12 3.91
C ASP A 84 3.60 0.66 3.81
N PHE A 85 3.85 1.53 4.80
CA PHE A 85 5.09 2.28 4.94
C PHE A 85 5.85 1.86 6.18
N ALA A 86 7.08 1.38 6.01
CA ALA A 86 7.95 0.99 7.09
C ALA A 86 8.91 2.13 7.44
N LEU A 87 8.71 2.75 8.60
CA LEU A 87 9.57 3.77 9.16
C LEU A 87 10.34 3.22 10.36
N TYR A 88 11.66 3.19 10.26
CA TYR A 88 12.56 2.71 11.30
C TYR A 88 13.20 3.87 12.05
N THR A 89 13.23 3.77 13.37
CA THR A 89 13.71 4.83 14.28
C THR A 89 14.48 4.23 15.46
N LEU A 90 15.20 5.09 16.18
CA LEU A 90 15.77 4.78 17.49
C LEU A 90 15.07 5.61 18.56
N GLU A 91 14.25 4.95 19.38
CA GLU A 91 13.53 5.60 20.47
C GLU A 91 14.28 5.52 21.79
N GLY A 92 14.10 6.52 22.65
CA GLY A 92 14.74 6.62 23.96
C GLY A 92 15.96 7.54 23.97
N THR A 93 16.57 7.68 25.15
CA THR A 93 17.65 8.65 25.39
C THR A 93 18.95 7.97 25.81
N GLY A 94 20.07 8.59 25.42
CA GLY A 94 21.41 8.11 25.78
C GLY A 94 21.71 6.69 25.26
N LYS A 95 22.17 5.81 26.16
CA LYS A 95 22.54 4.41 25.84
C LYS A 95 21.35 3.46 25.74
N LYS A 96 20.14 3.90 26.10
CA LYS A 96 18.92 3.08 26.09
C LYS A 96 18.08 3.41 24.86
N LYS A 97 18.67 3.24 23.67
CA LYS A 97 17.97 3.41 22.39
C LYS A 97 17.40 2.07 21.92
N THR A 98 16.09 2.02 21.70
CA THR A 98 15.38 0.85 21.21
C THR A 98 15.11 1.01 19.71
N PRO A 99 15.62 0.09 18.87
CA PRO A 99 15.29 0.06 17.45
C PRO A 99 13.80 -0.29 17.28
N THR A 100 13.06 0.62 16.65
CA THR A 100 11.60 0.58 16.58
C THR A 100 11.16 0.71 15.13
N LEU A 101 10.20 -0.13 14.74
CA LEU A 101 9.50 -0.06 13.46
C LEU A 101 8.12 0.57 13.66
N TRP A 102 7.78 1.51 12.81
CA TRP A 102 6.45 2.10 12.68
C TRP A 102 5.90 1.71 11.30
N LEU A 103 4.84 0.91 11.29
CA LEU A 103 4.14 0.51 10.06
C LEU A 103 2.89 1.35 9.88
N ALA A 104 2.96 2.33 8.98
CA ALA A 104 1.86 3.24 8.71
C ALA A 104 0.99 2.76 7.54
N ARG A 105 -0.31 3.06 7.61
CA ARG A 105 -1.23 2.90 6.47
C ARG A 105 -1.16 4.14 5.56
N TYR A 106 -1.50 3.93 4.30
CA TYR A 106 -1.70 4.97 3.31
C TYR A 106 -3.15 4.99 2.86
N THR A 107 -3.88 6.00 3.31
CA THR A 107 -5.27 6.24 2.90
C THR A 107 -5.41 7.64 2.33
N ALA A 108 -6.55 7.94 1.71
CA ALA A 108 -6.81 9.29 1.21
C ALA A 108 -6.85 10.35 2.35
N GLN A 109 -7.28 9.94 3.55
CA GLN A 109 -7.38 10.80 4.73
C GLN A 109 -6.06 10.87 5.51
N GLU A 110 -5.29 9.79 5.48
CA GLU A 110 -4.01 9.65 6.16
C GLU A 110 -2.94 9.19 5.16
N PRO A 111 -2.39 10.11 4.34
CA PRO A 111 -1.39 9.76 3.33
C PRO A 111 -0.01 9.54 3.98
N ASN A 112 0.11 8.63 4.95
CA ASN A 112 1.30 8.48 5.79
C ASN A 112 2.40 7.59 5.18
N ASN A 113 2.31 7.27 3.89
CA ASN A 113 3.39 6.59 3.16
C ASN A 113 4.27 7.62 2.48
N LEU A 114 5.32 8.02 3.19
CA LEU A 114 6.24 9.05 2.73
C LEU A 114 7.03 8.62 1.48
N ILE A 115 7.17 7.31 1.22
CA ILE A 115 7.77 6.86 -0.05
C ILE A 115 6.83 7.20 -1.19
N LEU A 116 5.55 6.81 -1.11
CA LEU A 116 4.59 7.11 -2.18
C LEU A 116 4.39 8.61 -2.40
N ASN A 117 4.44 9.41 -1.34
CA ASN A 117 4.32 10.87 -1.43
C ASN A 117 5.51 11.54 -2.10
N HIS A 118 6.69 10.93 -2.01
CA HIS A 118 7.95 11.52 -2.47
C HIS A 118 8.61 10.70 -3.60
N LEU A 119 7.85 9.84 -4.30
CA LEU A 119 8.41 8.97 -5.34
C LEU A 119 9.28 9.74 -6.34
N ASP A 120 8.74 10.83 -6.88
CA ASP A 120 9.37 11.65 -7.91
C ASP A 120 9.61 13.09 -7.43
N ASP A 121 9.75 13.30 -6.12
CA ASP A 121 10.05 14.63 -5.57
C ASP A 121 11.44 15.10 -6.03
N ALA A 122 11.52 16.32 -6.57
CA ALA A 122 12.75 16.84 -7.16
C ALA A 122 13.88 17.08 -6.15
N VAL A 123 13.55 17.23 -4.86
CA VAL A 123 14.50 17.56 -3.79
C VAL A 123 14.77 16.35 -2.90
N ASN A 124 13.74 15.55 -2.62
CA ASN A 124 13.77 14.44 -1.67
C ASN A 124 13.17 13.16 -2.26
N SER A 125 13.51 12.83 -3.51
CA SER A 125 13.00 11.62 -4.18
C SER A 125 13.29 10.38 -3.34
N SER A 126 12.23 9.69 -2.92
CA SER A 126 12.34 8.42 -2.23
C SER A 126 12.77 7.30 -3.18
N PHE A 127 12.36 7.36 -4.45
CA PHE A 127 12.75 6.37 -5.44
C PHE A 127 14.26 6.36 -5.63
N GLU A 128 14.87 7.52 -5.89
CA GLU A 128 16.32 7.63 -6.07
C GLU A 128 17.10 7.27 -4.80
N GLN A 129 16.64 7.70 -3.63
CA GLN A 129 17.31 7.35 -2.37
C GLN A 129 17.29 5.83 -2.09
N LEU A 130 16.16 5.17 -2.34
CA LEU A 130 16.04 3.72 -2.14
C LEU A 130 16.90 2.94 -3.15
N THR A 131 16.94 3.34 -4.41
CA THR A 131 17.77 2.64 -5.41
C THR A 131 19.27 2.89 -5.23
N GLN A 132 19.67 4.06 -4.72
CA GLN A 132 21.09 4.43 -4.62
C GLN A 132 21.71 4.12 -3.26
N THR A 133 20.97 4.31 -2.17
CA THR A 133 21.50 4.23 -0.79
C THR A 133 20.79 3.18 0.07
N HIS A 134 19.82 2.48 -0.53
CA HIS A 134 18.86 1.59 0.10
C HIS A 134 17.90 2.27 1.07
N ASN A 135 18.18 3.49 1.54
CA ASN A 135 17.47 4.16 2.63
C ASN A 135 16.82 5.47 2.20
N TYR A 136 15.50 5.54 2.21
CA TYR A 136 14.81 6.84 2.16
C TYR A 136 14.93 7.53 3.52
N ARG A 137 15.27 8.82 3.55
CA ARG A 137 15.42 9.58 4.79
C ARG A 137 14.42 10.73 4.84
N PRO A 138 13.22 10.53 5.42
CA PRO A 138 12.24 11.60 5.56
C PRO A 138 12.74 12.67 6.53
N SER A 139 12.15 13.87 6.44
CA SER A 139 12.38 14.90 7.45
C SER A 139 11.87 14.43 8.83
N LEU A 140 12.49 14.89 9.91
CA LEU A 140 12.06 14.56 11.27
C LEU A 140 10.60 14.95 11.53
N HIS A 141 10.15 16.08 10.96
CA HIS A 141 8.78 16.55 11.09
C HIS A 141 7.78 15.61 10.40
N GLU A 142 8.07 15.12 9.20
CA GLU A 142 7.19 14.14 8.53
C GLU A 142 7.21 12.79 9.22
N ALA A 143 8.39 12.32 9.65
CA ALA A 143 8.51 11.10 10.44
C ALA A 143 7.66 11.18 11.72
N GLN A 144 7.68 12.32 12.41
CA GLN A 144 6.86 12.53 13.62
C GLN A 144 5.36 12.40 13.33
N LYS A 145 4.87 13.00 12.24
CA LYS A 145 3.46 12.86 11.84
C LYS A 145 3.07 11.41 11.58
N VAL A 146 3.94 10.63 10.95
CA VAL A 146 3.72 9.20 10.73
C VAL A 146 3.63 8.45 12.05
N MET A 147 4.53 8.74 13.00
CA MET A 147 4.55 8.09 14.32
C MET A 147 3.33 8.44 15.18
N GLU A 148 2.79 9.65 15.03
CA GLU A 148 1.61 10.15 15.77
C GLU A 148 0.28 9.73 15.16
N ALA A 149 0.26 9.23 13.92
CA ALA A 149 -0.97 8.85 13.25
C ALA A 149 -1.63 7.64 13.90
N GLN A 150 -2.97 7.68 14.01
CA GLN A 150 -3.74 6.67 14.73
C GLN A 150 -3.65 5.27 14.10
N SER A 151 -3.50 5.19 12.78
CA SER A 151 -3.40 3.94 12.04
C SER A 151 -1.99 3.31 12.04
N THR A 152 -1.00 3.99 12.64
CA THR A 152 0.38 3.54 12.65
C THR A 152 0.64 2.52 13.74
N LEU A 153 1.16 1.37 13.32
CA LEU A 153 1.52 0.28 14.20
C LEU A 153 2.97 0.41 14.67
N LYS A 154 3.16 0.60 15.98
CA LYS A 154 4.49 0.59 16.61
C LYS A 154 4.93 -0.83 16.96
N ILE A 155 6.17 -1.20 16.61
CA ILE A 155 6.76 -2.51 16.85
C ILE A 155 8.16 -2.38 17.45
N ASP A 156 8.39 -3.00 18.62
CA ASP A 156 9.73 -3.14 19.20
C ASP A 156 10.49 -4.30 18.53
N LEU A 157 11.49 -3.96 17.70
CA LEU A 157 12.24 -4.95 16.93
C LEU A 157 13.04 -5.91 17.81
N THR A 158 13.37 -5.53 19.05
CA THR A 158 14.09 -6.41 19.99
C THR A 158 13.22 -7.56 20.51
N GLN A 159 11.90 -7.41 20.47
CA GLN A 159 10.94 -8.43 20.92
C GLN A 159 10.57 -9.43 19.83
N LEU A 160 10.90 -9.16 18.57
CA LEU A 160 10.49 -10.00 17.43
C LEU A 160 11.29 -11.30 17.28
N ARG A 161 12.37 -11.50 18.04
CA ARG A 161 13.22 -12.72 17.96
C ARG A 161 13.59 -13.08 16.51
N LEU A 162 14.07 -12.09 15.75
CA LEU A 162 14.36 -12.27 14.33
C LEU A 162 15.40 -13.38 14.11
N LYS A 163 15.17 -14.21 13.10
CA LYS A 163 16.22 -15.04 12.51
C LYS A 163 17.07 -14.16 11.60
N LYS A 164 18.39 -14.25 11.75
CA LYS A 164 19.32 -13.52 10.91
C LYS A 164 19.23 -14.03 9.47
N HIS A 165 19.11 -13.12 8.50
CA HIS A 165 19.31 -13.43 7.08
C HIS A 165 20.72 -13.02 6.67
N ASP A 166 21.05 -11.74 6.87
CA ASP A 166 22.38 -11.16 6.69
C ASP A 166 22.59 -10.05 7.73
N ASP A 167 23.51 -9.10 7.47
CA ASP A 167 23.78 -8.00 8.39
C ASP A 167 22.73 -6.87 8.32
N GLU A 168 21.98 -6.74 7.22
CA GLU A 168 20.95 -5.74 7.01
C GLU A 168 19.55 -6.25 7.41
N PHE A 169 19.22 -7.49 7.04
CA PHE A 169 17.89 -8.06 7.18
C PHE A 169 17.81 -9.26 8.12
N GLY A 170 16.65 -9.39 8.73
CA GLY A 170 16.22 -10.57 9.46
C GLY A 170 14.74 -10.83 9.19
N TYR A 171 14.23 -11.94 9.69
CA TYR A 171 12.82 -12.30 9.48
C TYR A 171 12.23 -13.01 10.69
N ILE A 172 10.91 -12.89 10.83
CA ILE A 172 10.12 -13.83 11.62
C ILE A 172 9.59 -14.94 10.71
N GLU A 173 9.50 -16.14 11.25
CA GLU A 173 8.79 -17.25 10.59
C GLU A 173 7.42 -17.43 11.23
N ILE A 174 6.43 -17.63 10.38
CA ILE A 174 5.04 -17.88 10.76
C ILE A 174 4.67 -19.26 10.22
N SER A 175 4.51 -20.23 11.11
CA SER A 175 3.97 -21.53 10.73
C SER A 175 2.49 -21.38 10.38
N THR A 176 2.06 -21.89 9.23
CA THR A 176 0.65 -21.81 8.79
C THR A 176 -0.29 -22.71 9.59
N THR A 177 0.25 -23.58 10.45
CA THR A 177 -0.52 -24.47 11.33
C THR A 177 -0.26 -24.24 12.83
N ASN A 178 0.89 -23.70 13.21
CA ASN A 178 1.29 -23.51 14.62
C ASN A 178 1.60 -22.03 14.93
N TYR A 179 0.86 -21.08 14.34
CA TYR A 179 1.04 -19.65 14.55
C TYR A 179 0.62 -19.16 15.95
N ASN A 180 0.02 -20.01 16.78
CA ASN A 180 -0.20 -19.75 18.20
C ASN A 180 1.10 -19.67 19.02
N LYS A 181 2.25 -20.06 18.46
CA LYS A 181 3.57 -19.95 19.09
C LYS A 181 4.22 -18.57 18.93
N LEU A 182 3.64 -17.68 18.12
CA LEU A 182 4.10 -16.30 17.99
C LEU A 182 3.96 -15.61 19.35
N ASN A 183 5.00 -14.87 19.75
CA ASN A 183 4.86 -13.97 20.89
C ASN A 183 3.93 -12.79 20.52
N PRO A 184 3.44 -12.00 21.51
CA PRO A 184 2.48 -10.92 21.24
C PRO A 184 2.97 -9.91 20.18
N GLU A 185 4.24 -9.53 20.18
CA GLU A 185 4.79 -8.55 19.24
C GLU A 185 4.89 -9.14 17.81
N GLN A 186 5.30 -10.40 17.70
CA GLN A 186 5.31 -11.14 16.43
C GLN A 186 3.89 -11.34 15.88
N ARG A 187 2.91 -11.64 16.73
CA ARG A 187 1.50 -11.77 16.33
C ARG A 187 0.95 -10.46 15.80
N LYS A 188 1.21 -9.35 16.51
CA LYS A 188 0.83 -8.00 16.10
C LYS A 188 1.37 -7.64 14.72
N LEU A 189 2.65 -7.96 14.45
CA LEU A 189 3.25 -7.77 13.13
C LEU A 189 2.65 -8.70 12.07
N ALA A 190 2.48 -9.99 12.38
CA ALA A 190 1.92 -10.96 11.45
C ALA A 190 0.51 -10.57 11.02
N GLU A 191 -0.33 -10.13 11.95
CA GLU A 191 -1.69 -9.69 11.64
C GLU A 191 -1.73 -8.43 10.76
N ARG A 192 -0.71 -7.57 10.85
CA ARG A 192 -0.60 -6.41 9.96
C ARG A 192 -0.43 -6.82 8.49
N PHE A 193 0.26 -7.92 8.23
CA PHE A 193 0.54 -8.39 6.87
C PHE A 193 -0.46 -9.42 6.35
N TYR A 194 -1.14 -10.17 7.21
CA TYR A 194 -2.00 -11.29 6.81
C TYR A 194 -3.45 -11.17 7.28
N GLY A 195 -3.85 -10.01 7.82
CA GLY A 195 -5.20 -9.76 8.36
C GLY A 195 -5.29 -10.00 9.86
N GLN A 196 -6.33 -9.49 10.50
CA GLN A 196 -6.53 -9.58 11.96
C GLN A 196 -7.55 -10.66 12.34
N GLY A 197 -7.36 -11.30 13.50
CA GLY A 197 -8.33 -12.26 14.05
C GLY A 197 -8.70 -13.37 13.06
N THR A 198 -9.99 -13.48 12.72
CA THR A 198 -10.47 -14.52 11.79
C THR A 198 -9.94 -14.38 10.36
N ASP A 199 -9.58 -13.17 9.93
CA ASP A 199 -8.98 -12.97 8.61
C ASP A 199 -7.54 -13.47 8.57
N PHE A 200 -6.80 -13.32 9.68
CA PHE A 200 -5.49 -13.97 9.87
C PHE A 200 -5.60 -15.48 9.73
N ASP A 201 -6.55 -16.09 10.45
CA ASP A 201 -6.73 -17.54 10.47
C ASP A 201 -7.11 -18.06 9.07
N ARG A 202 -7.96 -17.33 8.34
CA ARG A 202 -8.33 -17.63 6.95
C ARG A 202 -7.13 -17.52 6.00
N ALA A 203 -6.30 -16.49 6.16
CA ALA A 203 -5.06 -16.34 5.41
C ALA A 203 -4.12 -17.53 5.65
N MET A 204 -3.88 -17.90 6.91
CA MET A 204 -3.01 -19.04 7.26
C MET A 204 -3.55 -20.37 6.71
N ALA A 205 -4.86 -20.60 6.79
CA ALA A 205 -5.50 -21.78 6.20
C ALA A 205 -5.36 -21.83 4.67
N THR A 206 -5.48 -20.68 4.01
CA THR A 206 -5.31 -20.56 2.56
C THR A 206 -3.88 -20.87 2.14
N LEU A 207 -2.87 -20.32 2.83
CA LEU A 207 -1.46 -20.62 2.58
C LEU A 207 -1.18 -22.11 2.79
N LYS A 208 -1.70 -22.70 3.87
CA LYS A 208 -1.56 -24.15 4.13
C LYS A 208 -2.17 -24.99 3.01
N SER A 209 -3.36 -24.63 2.53
CA SER A 209 -4.03 -25.35 1.43
C SER A 209 -3.25 -25.29 0.12
N ALA A 210 -2.47 -24.22 -0.07
CA ALA A 210 -1.55 -24.06 -1.20
C ALA A 210 -0.19 -24.76 -1.00
N GLY A 211 -0.03 -25.57 0.06
CA GLY A 211 1.21 -26.29 0.35
C GLY A 211 2.28 -25.47 1.07
N ILE A 212 2.00 -24.22 1.43
CA ILE A 212 2.93 -23.34 2.15
C ILE A 212 2.83 -23.64 3.65
N ASN A 213 3.86 -24.27 4.21
CA ASN A 213 3.88 -24.66 5.63
C ASN A 213 4.38 -23.54 6.56
N THR A 214 5.18 -22.63 6.01
CA THR A 214 5.78 -21.49 6.70
C THR A 214 5.82 -20.32 5.74
N THR A 215 5.48 -19.13 6.22
CA THR A 215 5.70 -17.86 5.53
C THR A 215 6.54 -16.93 6.41
N GLN A 216 7.13 -15.90 5.82
CA GLN A 216 8.09 -15.01 6.50
C GLN A 216 7.66 -13.55 6.42
N VAL A 217 8.08 -12.77 7.42
CA VAL A 217 8.06 -11.30 7.34
C VAL A 217 9.48 -10.78 7.51
N PHE A 218 10.05 -10.21 6.45
CA PHE A 218 11.39 -9.65 6.41
C PHE A 218 11.41 -8.20 6.88
N LEU A 219 12.40 -7.86 7.72
CA LEU A 219 12.53 -6.58 8.42
C LEU A 219 14.00 -6.18 8.50
N LEU A 220 14.29 -4.89 8.72
CA LEU A 220 15.65 -4.48 9.03
C LEU A 220 16.07 -5.03 10.40
N ASN A 221 17.29 -5.54 10.49
CA ASN A 221 17.86 -6.04 11.73
C ASN A 221 17.96 -4.92 12.78
N PRO A 222 17.70 -5.22 14.07
CA PRO A 222 17.90 -4.26 15.16
C PRO A 222 19.29 -3.59 15.15
N THR A 223 20.33 -4.36 14.87
CA THR A 223 21.73 -3.87 14.80
C THR A 223 21.94 -2.92 13.62
N TYR A 224 21.33 -3.19 12.48
CA TYR A 224 21.36 -2.30 11.32
C TYR A 224 20.63 -1.00 11.63
N VAL A 225 19.42 -1.07 12.20
CA VAL A 225 18.64 0.10 12.61
C VAL A 225 19.41 0.94 13.63
N GLN A 226 20.08 0.33 14.61
CA GLN A 226 20.93 1.04 15.57
C GLN A 226 22.07 1.82 14.91
N LYS A 227 22.63 1.30 13.83
CA LYS A 227 23.73 1.95 13.10
C LYS A 227 23.22 3.04 12.17
N GLU A 228 22.18 2.76 11.40
CA GLU A 228 21.79 3.59 10.26
C GLU A 228 20.66 4.58 10.59
N ALA A 229 19.81 4.27 11.58
CA ALA A 229 18.66 5.08 11.96
C ALA A 229 19.00 6.17 13.01
N VAL A 230 20.19 6.77 12.90
CA VAL A 230 20.54 8.01 13.65
C VAL A 230 19.50 9.10 13.33
N ASN A 231 19.06 9.14 12.07
CA ASN A 231 17.84 9.78 11.61
C ASN A 231 16.86 8.70 11.11
N PRO A 232 15.54 8.94 11.11
CA PRO A 232 14.56 7.98 10.62
C PRO A 232 14.87 7.46 9.21
N ILE A 233 14.55 6.19 8.96
CA ILE A 233 14.72 5.52 7.67
C ILE A 233 13.37 4.98 7.21
N GLY A 234 12.99 5.31 5.98
CA GLY A 234 11.86 4.69 5.28
C GLY A 234 12.30 3.51 4.40
N ARG A 235 11.44 2.49 4.34
CA ARG A 235 11.48 1.37 3.38
C ARG A 235 10.10 1.13 2.79
N ALA A 236 10.06 0.72 1.53
CA ALA A 236 8.84 0.27 0.90
C ALA A 236 8.47 -1.11 1.46
N ALA A 237 7.23 -1.52 1.25
CA ALA A 237 6.76 -2.85 1.61
C ALA A 237 6.39 -3.65 0.37
N TRP A 238 6.54 -4.96 0.48
CA TRP A 238 6.35 -5.90 -0.61
C TRP A 238 5.67 -7.18 -0.11
N ARG A 239 4.93 -7.83 -1.00
CA ARG A 239 4.34 -9.15 -0.79
C ARG A 239 4.66 -10.05 -1.97
N ASP A 240 5.30 -11.17 -1.70
CA ASP A 240 5.64 -12.17 -2.70
C ASP A 240 4.42 -12.99 -3.15
N ASN A 241 4.59 -13.65 -4.30
CA ASN A 241 3.65 -14.63 -4.79
C ASN A 241 3.68 -15.93 -3.96
N PHE A 242 2.72 -16.82 -4.20
CA PHE A 242 2.59 -18.07 -3.44
C PHE A 242 3.72 -19.06 -3.76
N HIS A 243 4.31 -19.01 -4.95
CA HIS A 243 5.50 -19.82 -5.30
C HIS A 243 6.70 -19.49 -4.42
N ASN A 244 6.82 -18.22 -4.01
CA ASN A 244 7.86 -17.74 -3.10
C ASN A 244 7.37 -17.70 -1.64
N GLY A 245 6.42 -18.56 -1.28
CA GLY A 245 5.95 -18.71 0.11
C GLY A 245 5.03 -17.60 0.62
N ALA A 246 4.56 -16.72 -0.28
CA ALA A 246 3.75 -15.54 0.04
C ALA A 246 4.38 -14.65 1.13
N ASN A 247 5.71 -14.61 1.17
CA ASN A 247 6.45 -13.82 2.13
C ASN A 247 6.07 -12.35 2.04
N SER A 248 6.15 -11.64 3.16
CA SER A 248 6.00 -10.19 3.18
C SER A 248 7.29 -9.53 3.62
N SER A 249 7.47 -8.27 3.25
CA SER A 249 8.68 -7.54 3.61
C SER A 249 8.39 -6.07 3.88
N ALA A 250 9.14 -5.51 4.83
CA ALA A 250 9.19 -4.09 5.17
C ALA A 250 10.63 -3.57 5.00
N ILE A 251 11.34 -4.11 4.01
CA ILE A 251 12.75 -3.80 3.71
C ILE A 251 12.93 -3.30 2.28
N GLY A 252 11.84 -3.02 1.56
CA GLY A 252 11.85 -2.75 0.13
C GLY A 252 12.70 -1.53 -0.23
N TYR A 253 13.86 -1.79 -0.84
CA TYR A 253 14.70 -0.79 -1.48
C TYR A 253 14.82 -1.01 -3.00
N ASN A 254 14.50 -2.22 -3.49
CA ASN A 254 14.45 -2.57 -4.92
C ASN A 254 13.22 -1.99 -5.63
N VAL A 255 12.87 -0.73 -5.38
CA VAL A 255 11.66 -0.08 -5.90
C VAL A 255 11.65 0.12 -7.42
N GLY A 256 12.79 -0.14 -8.08
CA GLY A 256 12.94 -0.17 -9.53
C GLY A 256 12.56 -1.50 -10.18
N ASP A 257 12.41 -2.58 -9.40
CA ASP A 257 12.06 -3.89 -9.92
C ASP A 257 10.59 -3.93 -10.35
N SER A 258 10.31 -4.72 -11.39
CA SER A 258 8.95 -4.91 -11.88
C SER A 258 8.13 -5.77 -10.92
N GLY A 259 6.93 -5.30 -10.60
CA GLY A 259 5.96 -5.98 -9.73
C GLY A 259 4.53 -5.60 -10.06
N GLY A 260 3.60 -6.07 -9.23
CA GLY A 260 2.20 -5.67 -9.27
C GLY A 260 1.91 -4.52 -8.31
N LEU A 261 0.95 -3.67 -8.69
CA LEU A 261 0.28 -2.74 -7.79
C LEU A 261 -1.22 -2.96 -7.94
N LEU A 262 -1.90 -3.38 -6.88
CA LEU A 262 -3.34 -3.62 -6.91
C LEU A 262 -4.08 -2.44 -6.30
N GLY A 263 -4.90 -1.76 -7.09
CA GLY A 263 -5.68 -0.60 -6.64
C GLY A 263 -6.72 -0.17 -7.67
N VAL A 264 -7.31 1.01 -7.48
CA VAL A 264 -8.23 1.57 -8.49
C VAL A 264 -7.43 2.36 -9.51
N ARG A 265 -7.54 2.01 -10.79
CA ARG A 265 -6.89 2.77 -11.86
C ARG A 265 -7.43 4.19 -11.93
N ARG A 266 -6.52 5.17 -11.96
CA ARG A 266 -6.84 6.58 -12.21
C ARG A 266 -7.42 6.71 -13.61
N ARG A 267 -8.62 7.27 -13.71
CA ARG A 267 -9.15 7.75 -14.99
C ARG A 267 -8.41 9.05 -15.33
N LEU A 268 -7.38 8.95 -16.17
CA LEU A 268 -6.83 10.15 -16.78
C LEU A 268 -7.94 10.75 -17.66
N PRO A 269 -8.17 12.08 -17.62
CA PRO A 269 -9.08 12.70 -18.56
C PRO A 269 -8.61 12.30 -19.96
N ALA A 270 -9.53 11.78 -20.76
CA ALA A 270 -9.26 11.46 -22.15
C ALA A 270 -8.63 12.71 -22.77
N THR A 271 -7.34 12.66 -23.07
CA THR A 271 -6.68 13.69 -23.84
C THR A 271 -7.52 13.87 -25.09
N ILE A 272 -7.96 15.09 -25.32
CA ILE A 272 -8.79 15.46 -26.46
C ILE A 272 -8.00 15.10 -27.72
N GLY A 273 -8.34 13.98 -28.35
CA GLY A 273 -7.86 13.58 -29.67
C GLY A 273 -7.04 12.30 -29.71
N GLY A 274 -7.66 11.21 -30.19
CA GLY A 274 -6.99 10.26 -31.07
C GLY A 274 -6.67 8.87 -30.50
N ALA A 275 -7.54 7.92 -30.81
CA ALA A 275 -7.29 6.49 -31.02
C ALA A 275 -6.64 5.66 -29.90
N SER A 276 -7.51 4.87 -29.26
CA SER A 276 -7.22 3.63 -28.56
C SER A 276 -6.60 2.59 -29.51
N GLN A 277 -5.33 2.22 -29.29
CA GLN A 277 -4.81 0.88 -29.54
C GLN A 277 -3.70 0.56 -28.51
N ASN A 278 -3.67 -0.70 -28.08
CA ASN A 278 -2.66 -1.35 -27.24
C ASN A 278 -1.31 -0.63 -27.22
N LEU A 279 -1.06 0.16 -26.17
CA LEU A 279 0.29 0.58 -25.83
C LEU A 279 0.90 -0.56 -25.02
N GLU A 280 1.59 -1.48 -25.71
CA GLU A 280 2.83 -1.99 -25.15
C GLU A 280 3.60 -0.77 -24.67
N VAL A 281 3.93 -0.76 -23.38
CA VAL A 281 4.71 0.31 -22.75
C VAL A 281 5.97 0.47 -23.60
N PRO A 282 6.18 1.62 -24.27
CA PRO A 282 7.51 1.92 -24.77
C PRO A 282 8.40 1.90 -23.54
N SER A 283 9.47 1.10 -23.57
CA SER A 283 10.56 1.20 -22.60
C SER A 283 10.75 2.68 -22.29
N ALA A 284 10.65 3.05 -21.01
CA ALA A 284 10.79 4.42 -20.56
C ALA A 284 11.91 5.07 -21.38
N PRO A 285 11.69 6.22 -22.05
CA PRO A 285 12.75 6.81 -22.81
C PRO A 285 13.91 6.96 -21.84
N SER A 286 15.01 6.28 -22.13
CA SER A 286 16.31 6.53 -21.52
C SER A 286 16.75 7.90 -22.01
N ALA A 287 15.99 8.92 -21.60
CA ALA A 287 16.26 10.30 -21.78
C ALA A 287 16.51 10.79 -20.36
N SER A 288 17.76 10.64 -19.92
CA SER A 288 18.37 11.82 -19.34
C SER A 288 18.07 12.94 -20.32
N LEU A 289 17.07 13.78 -20.04
CA LEU A 289 16.95 15.04 -20.74
C LEU A 289 18.29 15.70 -20.47
N ASP A 290 19.16 15.72 -21.47
CA ASP A 290 20.47 16.31 -21.30
C ASP A 290 20.24 17.76 -20.87
N TYR A 291 21.01 18.23 -19.89
CA TYR A 291 20.84 19.56 -19.32
C TYR A 291 20.87 20.66 -20.39
N GLU A 292 21.60 20.45 -21.50
CA GLU A 292 21.62 21.32 -22.66
C GLU A 292 20.25 21.37 -23.35
N THR A 293 19.62 20.21 -23.58
CA THR A 293 18.26 20.13 -24.14
C THR A 293 17.24 20.84 -23.25
N ALA A 294 17.31 20.66 -21.93
CA ALA A 294 16.44 21.36 -20.97
C ALA A 294 16.67 22.88 -21.00
N TYR A 295 17.93 23.30 -21.06
CA TYR A 295 18.32 24.71 -21.15
C TYR A 295 17.83 25.36 -22.44
N GLN A 296 18.06 24.72 -23.60
CA GLN A 296 17.61 25.22 -24.89
C GLN A 296 16.09 25.35 -24.96
N MET A 297 15.35 24.42 -24.36
CA MET A 297 13.88 24.49 -24.31
C MET A 297 13.39 25.69 -23.50
N VAL A 298 14.02 26.01 -22.37
CA VAL A 298 13.71 27.21 -21.58
C VAL A 298 14.04 28.49 -22.34
N MET A 299 15.13 28.50 -23.11
CA MET A 299 15.53 29.66 -23.91
C MET A 299 14.62 29.89 -25.13
N GLN A 300 14.10 28.83 -25.73
CA GLN A 300 13.21 28.90 -26.89
C GLN A 300 11.75 29.18 -26.51
N HIS A 301 11.34 28.80 -25.30
CA HIS A 301 9.97 28.92 -24.81
C HIS A 301 9.89 29.60 -23.43
N PRO A 302 10.28 30.88 -23.32
CA PRO A 302 10.26 31.60 -22.04
C PRO A 302 8.85 31.71 -21.42
N GLU A 303 7.79 31.59 -22.22
CA GLU A 303 6.40 31.56 -21.77
C GLU A 303 6.05 30.37 -20.88
N LEU A 304 6.87 29.30 -20.88
CA LEU A 304 6.68 28.13 -20.02
C LEU A 304 7.13 28.37 -18.56
N LEU A 305 7.83 29.47 -18.31
CA LEU A 305 8.24 29.91 -16.98
C LEU A 305 7.20 30.89 -16.41
N ASP A 306 6.36 30.40 -15.50
CA ASP A 306 5.61 31.29 -14.62
C ASP A 306 6.54 32.04 -13.65
N GLN A 307 6.03 33.08 -12.99
CA GLN A 307 6.81 33.94 -12.10
C GLN A 307 7.52 33.17 -10.98
N ASN A 308 6.89 32.11 -10.45
CA ASN A 308 7.45 31.32 -9.37
C ASN A 308 8.61 30.45 -9.86
N LYS A 309 8.45 29.82 -11.04
CA LYS A 309 9.51 29.03 -11.68
C LYS A 309 10.69 29.90 -12.10
N ALA A 310 10.43 31.09 -12.64
CA ALA A 310 11.45 32.06 -13.01
C ALA A 310 12.27 32.52 -11.78
N ALA A 311 11.59 32.82 -10.66
CA ALA A 311 12.25 33.20 -9.41
C ALA A 311 13.12 32.05 -8.86
N GLY A 312 12.61 30.82 -8.87
CA GLY A 312 13.36 29.63 -8.45
C GLY A 312 14.63 29.40 -9.29
N LEU A 313 14.50 29.48 -10.62
CA LEU A 313 15.62 29.31 -11.55
C LEU A 313 16.68 30.41 -11.36
N SER A 314 16.24 31.65 -11.16
CA SER A 314 17.13 32.78 -10.87
C SER A 314 17.93 32.55 -9.58
N GLN A 315 17.27 32.10 -8.51
CA GLN A 315 17.94 31.81 -7.24
C GLN A 315 18.99 30.70 -7.37
N ILE A 316 18.69 29.64 -8.10
CA ILE A 316 19.63 28.53 -8.36
C ILE A 316 20.87 29.05 -9.10
N LEU A 317 20.68 29.84 -10.15
CA LEU A 317 21.79 30.45 -10.91
C LEU A 317 22.63 31.40 -10.06
N THR A 318 22.00 32.25 -9.24
CA THR A 318 22.71 33.13 -8.31
C THR A 318 23.54 32.34 -7.31
N ASN A 319 22.98 31.28 -6.73
CA ASN A 319 23.70 30.40 -5.80
C ASN A 319 24.89 29.73 -6.47
N TYR A 320 24.72 29.19 -7.68
CA TYR A 320 25.81 28.56 -8.44
C TYR A 320 26.94 29.56 -8.75
N LEU A 321 26.61 30.74 -9.29
CA LEU A 321 27.61 31.77 -9.60
C LEU A 321 28.35 32.27 -8.37
N SER A 322 27.70 32.31 -7.21
CA SER A 322 28.34 32.67 -5.94
C SER A 322 29.38 31.63 -5.50
N GLN A 323 29.16 30.34 -5.84
CA GLN A 323 30.08 29.25 -5.51
C GLN A 323 31.25 29.17 -6.50
N VAL A 324 31.01 29.45 -7.78
CA VAL A 324 32.04 29.41 -8.83
C VAL A 324 33.03 30.58 -8.71
N ARG A 325 32.59 31.76 -8.25
CA ARG A 325 33.47 32.93 -8.07
C ARG A 325 34.45 32.85 -6.89
N VAL A 326 34.35 31.82 -6.05
CA VAL A 326 35.19 31.62 -4.86
C VAL A 326 36.32 30.61 -5.13
N LYS A 327 36.47 30.15 -6.38
CA LYS A 327 37.62 29.38 -6.87
C LYS A 327 38.40 30.19 -7.89
#